data_AF-A0A7X5E8R9-F1
#
_entry.id   AF-A0A7X5E8R9-F1
#
_cell.length_a   1.000
_cell.length_b   1.000
_cell.length_c   1.000
_cell.angle_alpha   90.00
_cell.angle_beta   90.00
_cell.angle_gamma   90.00
#
_symmetry.space_group_name_H-M   'P 1'
#
loop_
_entity.id
_entity.type
_entity.pdbx_description
1 polymer ?
#
loop_
_entity_poly.entity_id
_entity_poly.type
_entity_poly.pdbx_seq_one_letter_code
_entity_poly.pdbx_strand_id
1 'polypeptide(L)'
;MEELAIERLIGKDNITITLTEDELEKAYRIKEKRYLEEDFANALADAAQNPDTRFHTGHLEEFPELLNWLCVCFDDFYDANMSHNDLMELTLNHLQDASLTPEFFISFARCAPAVCMGAEKRMEDCEQNCAQYHRCSFIAEANDRSRQWEKLASLLSMHRSRNCTCSKDDDAEVCPAAKYLTGTWDISEFFHSEDRKEAA
;
A
#
# COMPACT_ATOMS: atom_id res chain seq x y z
N MET A 1 -20.40 -5.21 -30.86
CA MET A 1 -19.52 -5.43 -29.70
C MET A 1 -20.07 -6.63 -28.95
N GLU A 2 -19.21 -7.56 -28.55
CA GLU A 2 -19.63 -8.83 -27.95
C GLU A 2 -20.05 -8.60 -26.48
N GLU A 3 -21.34 -8.77 -26.18
CA GLU A 3 -21.80 -8.93 -24.81
C GLU A 3 -21.22 -10.25 -24.26
N LEU A 4 -20.38 -10.14 -23.22
CA LEU A 4 -19.70 -11.31 -22.67
C LEU A 4 -20.65 -12.01 -21.68
N ALA A 5 -21.12 -13.20 -22.08
CA ALA A 5 -21.97 -14.05 -21.25
C ALA A 5 -21.12 -15.09 -20.51
N ILE A 6 -21.18 -15.06 -19.18
CA ILE A 6 -20.50 -16.02 -18.32
C ILE A 6 -21.53 -17.06 -17.86
N GLU A 7 -21.31 -18.32 -18.22
CA GLU A 7 -22.11 -19.42 -17.69
C GLU A 7 -21.45 -20.00 -16.43
N ARG A 8 -22.22 -20.08 -15.35
CA ARG A 8 -21.78 -20.70 -14.09
C ARG A 8 -22.81 -21.69 -13.60
N LEU A 9 -22.34 -22.88 -13.23
CA LEU A 9 -23.13 -23.83 -12.47
C LEU A 9 -23.10 -23.41 -10.99
N ILE A 10 -24.25 -22.98 -10.46
CA ILE A 10 -24.39 -22.68 -9.03
C ILE A 10 -25.41 -23.66 -8.46
N GLY A 11 -24.91 -24.66 -7.72
CA GLY A 11 -25.73 -25.78 -7.26
C GLY A 11 -26.10 -26.71 -8.41
N LYS A 12 -27.39 -26.80 -8.74
CA LYS A 12 -27.91 -27.60 -9.87
C LYS A 12 -28.35 -26.75 -11.06
N ASP A 13 -28.35 -25.43 -10.92
CA ASP A 13 -28.85 -24.52 -11.94
C ASP A 13 -27.68 -23.93 -12.74
N ASN A 14 -27.86 -23.87 -14.06
CA ASN A 14 -26.94 -23.16 -14.93
C ASN A 14 -27.42 -21.70 -15.02
N ILE A 15 -26.60 -20.78 -14.53
CA ILE A 15 -26.90 -19.35 -14.50
C ILE A 15 -26.02 -18.68 -15.55
N THR A 16 -26.67 -17.95 -16.45
CA THR A 16 -26.00 -17.07 -17.41
C THR A 16 -25.97 -15.66 -16.86
N ILE A 17 -24.78 -15.11 -16.67
CA ILE A 17 -24.55 -13.73 -16.26
C ILE A 17 -24.09 -12.97 -17.50
N THR A 18 -24.85 -11.97 -17.92
CA THR A 18 -24.47 -11.06 -19.00
C THR A 18 -23.92 -9.77 -18.40
N LEU A 19 -22.74 -9.35 -18.84
CA LEU A 19 -22.12 -8.10 -18.43
C LEU A 19 -22.47 -7.00 -19.43
N THR A 20 -22.82 -5.82 -18.92
CA THR A 20 -22.90 -4.58 -19.72
C THR A 20 -21.49 -4.14 -20.15
N GLU A 21 -21.41 -3.25 -21.14
CA GLU A 21 -20.14 -2.68 -21.59
C GLU A 21 -19.35 -2.03 -20.44
N ASP A 22 -20.05 -1.26 -19.59
CA ASP A 22 -19.44 -0.63 -18.40
C ASP A 22 -18.92 -1.66 -17.39
N GLU A 23 -19.64 -2.76 -17.18
CA GLU A 23 -19.21 -3.84 -16.29
C GLU A 23 -18.03 -4.62 -16.88
N LEU A 24 -18.02 -4.80 -18.19
CA LEU A 24 -16.93 -5.43 -18.91
C LEU A 24 -15.67 -4.57 -18.85
N GLU A 25 -15.78 -3.25 -19.09
CA GLU A 25 -14.64 -2.34 -18.94
C GLU A 25 -14.12 -2.33 -17.50
N LYS A 26 -14.99 -2.27 -16.49
CA LYS A 26 -14.58 -2.39 -15.08
C LYS A 26 -13.84 -3.71 -14.81
N ALA A 27 -14.32 -4.82 -15.35
CA ALA A 27 -13.66 -6.11 -15.21
C ALA A 27 -12.27 -6.12 -15.86
N TYR A 28 -12.12 -5.50 -17.04
CA TYR A 28 -10.82 -5.32 -17.67
C TYR A 28 -9.88 -4.45 -16.84
N ARG A 29 -10.36 -3.32 -16.31
CA ARG A 29 -9.56 -2.45 -15.42
C ARG A 29 -9.10 -3.17 -14.15
N ILE A 30 -9.96 -4.00 -13.54
CA ILE A 30 -9.58 -4.83 -12.39
C ILE A 30 -8.48 -5.82 -12.78
N LYS A 31 -8.58 -6.45 -13.96
CA LYS A 31 -7.58 -7.39 -14.46
C LYS A 31 -6.25 -6.70 -14.77
N GLU A 32 -6.28 -5.55 -15.45
CA GLU A 32 -5.09 -4.74 -15.73
C GLU A 32 -4.38 -4.32 -14.45
N LYS A 33 -5.14 -3.80 -13.47
CA LYS A 33 -4.60 -3.46 -12.15
C LYS A 33 -3.88 -4.64 -11.51
N ARG A 34 -4.50 -5.83 -11.49
CA ARG A 34 -3.89 -7.02 -10.89
C ARG A 34 -2.57 -7.45 -11.55
N TYR A 35 -2.45 -7.32 -12.88
CA TYR A 35 -1.18 -7.59 -13.53
C TYR A 35 -0.11 -6.56 -13.14
N LEU A 36 -0.49 -5.28 -13.11
CA LEU A 36 0.41 -4.23 -12.69
C LEU A 36 0.86 -4.41 -11.22
N GLU A 37 -0.04 -4.83 -10.34
CA GLU A 37 0.29 -5.19 -8.95
C GLU A 37 1.33 -6.32 -8.89
N GLU A 38 1.16 -7.37 -9.70
CA GLU A 38 2.11 -8.48 -9.83
C GLU A 38 3.46 -8.01 -10.41
N ASP A 39 3.45 -7.13 -11.41
CA ASP A 39 4.66 -6.56 -12.00
C ASP A 39 5.44 -5.71 -10.99
N PHE A 40 4.77 -4.91 -10.16
CA PHE A 40 5.41 -4.17 -9.08
C PHE A 40 6.00 -5.09 -8.01
N ALA A 41 5.26 -6.15 -7.65
CA ALA A 41 5.77 -7.17 -6.75
C ALA A 41 7.03 -7.84 -7.31
N ASN A 42 7.05 -8.20 -8.59
CA ASN A 42 8.24 -8.79 -9.21
C ASN A 42 9.41 -7.80 -9.28
N ALA A 43 9.16 -6.56 -9.69
CA ALA A 43 10.20 -5.54 -9.83
C ALA A 43 10.86 -5.18 -8.48
N LEU A 44 10.06 -5.09 -7.41
CA LEU A 44 10.60 -4.92 -6.06
C LEU A 44 11.34 -6.18 -5.57
N ALA A 45 11.08 -7.36 -6.13
CA ALA A 45 11.72 -8.63 -5.72
C ALA A 45 13.15 -8.64 -6.20
N ASP A 46 13.30 -8.25 -7.46
CA ASP A 46 14.60 -8.09 -8.09
C ASP A 46 15.39 -6.95 -7.43
N ALA A 47 14.70 -5.88 -7.01
CA ALA A 47 15.29 -4.78 -6.27
C ALA A 47 15.62 -5.12 -4.80
N ALA A 48 15.10 -6.21 -4.23
CA ALA A 48 15.37 -6.61 -2.84
C ALA A 48 16.84 -6.94 -2.57
N GLN A 49 17.64 -7.18 -3.63
CA GLN A 49 19.09 -7.34 -3.51
C GLN A 49 19.83 -5.99 -3.41
N ASN A 50 19.14 -4.86 -3.59
CA ASN A 50 19.70 -3.53 -3.43
C ASN A 50 19.61 -3.10 -1.95
N PRO A 51 20.74 -2.94 -1.24
CA PRO A 51 20.73 -2.55 0.18
C PRO A 51 20.16 -1.14 0.44
N ASP A 52 19.99 -0.32 -0.60
CA ASP A 52 19.42 1.02 -0.48
C ASP A 52 17.89 1.04 -0.65
N THR A 53 17.24 -0.11 -0.94
CA THR A 53 15.78 -0.16 -1.07
C THR A 53 15.10 -0.15 0.30
N ARG A 54 14.16 0.78 0.49
CA ARG A 54 13.32 0.89 1.70
C ARG A 54 12.00 0.11 1.60
N PHE A 55 11.80 -0.56 0.45
CA PHE A 55 10.61 -1.35 0.13
C PHE A 55 11.05 -2.70 -0.43
N HIS A 56 10.67 -3.78 0.24
CA HIS A 56 10.85 -5.15 -0.20
C HIS A 56 9.49 -5.77 -0.53
N THR A 57 9.48 -6.86 -1.31
CA THR A 57 8.27 -7.41 -1.91
C THR A 57 7.25 -8.01 -0.99
N GLY A 58 7.70 -8.58 0.12
CA GLY A 58 6.81 -9.14 1.13
C GLY A 58 5.82 -8.11 1.70
N HIS A 59 6.05 -6.82 1.44
CA HIS A 59 5.37 -5.69 2.07
C HIS A 59 4.20 -5.17 1.23
N LEU A 60 4.13 -5.46 -0.06
CA LEU A 60 3.06 -4.90 -0.91
C LEU A 60 1.68 -5.48 -0.58
N GLU A 61 1.61 -6.77 -0.21
CA GLU A 61 0.38 -7.39 0.27
C GLU A 61 -0.02 -6.86 1.66
N GLU A 62 0.95 -6.42 2.47
CA GLU A 62 0.73 -5.85 3.81
C GLU A 62 0.19 -4.41 3.74
N PHE A 63 0.60 -3.67 2.69
CA PHE A 63 0.34 -2.25 2.51
C PHE A 63 -0.44 -1.97 1.21
N PRO A 64 -1.75 -2.28 1.15
CA PRO A 64 -2.57 -2.05 -0.03
C PRO A 64 -2.62 -0.57 -0.46
N GLU A 65 -2.39 0.36 0.48
CA GLU A 65 -2.29 1.81 0.23
C GLU A 65 -1.10 2.14 -0.68
N LEU A 66 0.05 1.51 -0.41
CA LEU A 66 1.28 1.69 -1.18
C LEU A 66 1.12 1.09 -2.57
N LEU A 67 0.57 -0.12 -2.66
CA LEU A 67 0.32 -0.79 -3.93
C LEU A 67 -0.65 0.00 -4.80
N ASN A 68 -1.75 0.51 -4.22
CA ASN A 68 -2.68 1.37 -4.94
C ASN A 68 -2.03 2.68 -5.40
N TRP A 69 -1.16 3.28 -4.57
CA TRP A 69 -0.42 4.49 -4.95
C TRP A 69 0.53 4.22 -6.13
N LEU A 70 1.22 3.07 -6.15
CA LEU A 70 2.08 2.69 -7.28
C LEU A 70 1.29 2.57 -8.58
N CYS A 71 0.12 1.91 -8.56
CA CYS A 71 -0.73 1.81 -9.76
C CYS A 71 -1.20 3.18 -10.25
N VAL A 72 -1.67 4.05 -9.35
CA VAL A 72 -2.10 5.41 -9.71
C VAL A 72 -0.93 6.22 -10.28
N CYS A 73 0.23 6.14 -9.66
CA CYS A 73 1.42 6.86 -10.11
C CYS A 73 1.91 6.38 -11.49
N PHE A 74 1.82 5.07 -11.74
CA PHE A 74 2.14 4.49 -13.04
C PHE A 74 1.23 5.04 -14.14
N ASP A 75 -0.09 5.05 -13.88
CA ASP A 75 -1.09 5.59 -14.80
C ASP A 75 -0.88 7.09 -15.02
N ASP A 76 -0.53 7.85 -13.98
CA ASP A 76 -0.25 9.29 -14.06
C ASP A 76 1.01 9.59 -14.89
N PHE A 77 2.00 8.70 -14.88
CA PHE A 77 3.21 8.81 -15.71
C PHE A 77 3.04 8.27 -17.13
N TYR A 78 1.93 7.61 -17.43
CA TYR A 78 1.73 6.96 -18.73
C TYR A 78 1.93 7.94 -19.90
N ASP A 79 2.86 7.59 -20.77
CA ASP A 79 3.11 8.25 -22.05
C ASP A 79 3.21 7.19 -23.14
N ALA A 80 2.53 7.43 -24.27
CA ALA A 80 2.49 6.49 -25.39
C ALA A 80 3.86 6.19 -26.02
N ASN A 81 4.88 7.00 -25.75
CA ASN A 81 6.24 6.83 -26.23
C ASN A 81 7.16 6.11 -25.23
N MET A 82 6.67 5.81 -24.02
CA MET A 82 7.43 5.08 -23.01
C MET A 82 7.09 3.60 -23.04
N SER A 83 8.10 2.75 -22.86
CA SER A 83 7.83 1.33 -22.66
C SER A 83 7.27 1.08 -21.26
N HIS A 84 6.58 -0.05 -21.09
CA HIS A 84 6.09 -0.47 -19.78
C HIS A 84 7.22 -0.52 -18.75
N ASN A 85 8.39 -1.06 -19.12
CA ASN A 85 9.54 -1.16 -18.22
C ASN A 85 10.08 0.21 -17.82
N ASP A 86 10.12 1.17 -18.75
CA ASP A 86 10.56 2.55 -18.44
C ASP A 86 9.59 3.23 -17.45
N LEU A 87 8.28 2.99 -17.60
CA LEU A 87 7.26 3.48 -16.67
C LEU A 87 7.37 2.82 -15.29
N MET A 88 7.65 1.51 -15.25
CA MET A 88 7.90 0.79 -14.00
C MET A 88 9.11 1.37 -13.27
N GLU A 89 10.23 1.54 -13.97
CA GLU A 89 11.45 2.13 -13.40
C GLU A 89 11.21 3.55 -12.92
N LEU A 90 10.55 4.40 -13.72
CA LEU A 90 10.20 5.76 -13.34
C LEU A 90 9.33 5.80 -12.07
N THR A 91 8.34 4.92 -11.99
CA THR A 91 7.43 4.84 -10.84
C THR A 91 8.16 4.41 -9.57
N LEU A 92 9.05 3.41 -9.66
CA LEU A 92 9.85 2.94 -8.52
C LEU A 92 10.90 3.96 -8.08
N ASN A 93 11.51 4.69 -9.01
CA ASN A 93 12.40 5.81 -8.68
C ASN A 93 11.63 6.92 -7.97
N HIS A 94 10.42 7.24 -8.45
CA HIS A 94 9.56 8.21 -7.77
C HIS A 94 9.16 7.76 -6.36
N LEU A 95 8.89 6.46 -6.15
CA LEU A 95 8.67 5.88 -4.82
C LEU A 95 9.86 6.14 -3.89
N GLN A 96 11.09 5.90 -4.37
CA GLN A 96 12.30 6.12 -3.57
C GLN A 96 12.44 7.58 -3.14
N ASP A 97 12.17 8.52 -4.02
CA ASP A 97 12.24 9.95 -3.70
C ASP A 97 11.11 10.41 -2.76
N ALA A 98 9.86 10.04 -3.11
CA ALA A 98 8.67 10.45 -2.36
C ALA A 98 8.70 9.95 -0.92
N SER A 99 9.15 8.71 -0.72
CA SER A 99 9.26 8.06 0.60
C SER A 99 10.28 8.67 1.55
N LEU A 100 11.08 9.65 1.11
CA LEU A 100 11.93 10.43 2.02
C LEU A 100 11.14 11.49 2.80
N THR A 101 9.91 11.77 2.39
CA THR A 101 9.10 12.90 2.89
C THR A 101 8.01 12.45 3.87
N PRO A 102 7.76 13.20 4.97
CA PRO A 102 6.60 12.96 5.83
C PRO A 102 5.27 13.00 5.08
N GLU A 103 5.15 13.91 4.11
CA GLU A 103 3.91 14.15 3.36
C GLU A 103 3.44 12.90 2.62
N PHE A 104 4.38 12.11 2.09
CA PHE A 104 4.10 10.82 1.47
C PHE A 104 3.37 9.87 2.41
N PHE A 105 3.87 9.67 3.64
CA PHE A 105 3.23 8.78 4.62
C PHE A 105 1.93 9.34 5.19
N ILE A 106 1.82 10.67 5.33
CA ILE A 106 0.55 11.32 5.71
C ILE A 106 -0.54 11.02 4.67
N SER A 107 -0.18 10.94 3.39
CA SER A 107 -1.14 10.58 2.34
C SER A 107 -1.66 9.15 2.51
N PHE A 108 -0.80 8.20 2.92
CA PHE A 108 -1.20 6.82 3.19
C PHE A 108 -2.06 6.68 4.43
N ALA A 109 -1.75 7.42 5.50
CA ALA A 109 -2.58 7.45 6.70
C ALA A 109 -4.05 7.81 6.39
N ARG A 110 -4.28 8.71 5.43
CA ARG A 110 -5.63 9.12 4.99
C ARG A 110 -6.30 8.13 4.04
N CYS A 111 -5.50 7.30 3.37
CA CYS A 111 -5.96 6.38 2.33
C CYS A 111 -6.04 4.93 2.78
N ALA A 112 -5.72 4.63 4.04
CA ALA A 112 -5.78 3.28 4.62
C ALA A 112 -7.17 2.65 4.40
N PRO A 113 -7.29 1.64 3.51
CA PRO A 113 -8.56 1.01 3.25
C PRO A 113 -8.96 0.13 4.42
N ALA A 114 -10.26 0.10 4.70
CA ALA A 114 -10.87 -0.83 5.63
C ALA A 114 -11.64 -1.89 4.84
N VAL A 115 -11.53 -3.14 5.25
CA VAL A 115 -12.33 -4.23 4.65
C VAL A 115 -13.65 -4.33 5.41
N CYS A 116 -14.76 -3.88 4.81
CA CYS A 116 -16.08 -4.03 5.42
C CYS A 116 -17.02 -4.80 4.51
N MET A 117 -17.77 -5.75 5.10
CA MET A 117 -18.67 -6.65 4.38
C MET A 117 -17.98 -7.45 3.24
N GLY A 118 -16.70 -7.80 3.41
CA GLY A 118 -15.94 -8.56 2.42
C GLY A 118 -15.50 -7.77 1.18
N ALA A 119 -15.61 -6.44 1.21
CA ALA A 119 -15.08 -5.55 0.18
C ALA A 119 -14.16 -4.51 0.81
N GLU A 120 -13.06 -4.21 0.12
CA GLU A 120 -12.13 -3.15 0.47
C GLU A 120 -12.74 -1.79 0.10
N LYS A 121 -12.82 -0.87 1.06
CA LYS A 121 -13.37 0.49 0.87
C LYS A 121 -12.58 1.51 1.67
N ARG A 122 -12.84 2.80 1.43
CA ARG A 122 -12.34 3.86 2.31
C ARG A 122 -12.95 3.72 3.70
N MET A 123 -12.18 4.10 4.72
CA MET A 123 -12.60 4.00 6.11
C MET A 123 -13.92 4.73 6.38
N GLU A 124 -14.09 5.93 5.81
CA GLU A 124 -15.30 6.77 5.89
C GLU A 124 -16.56 6.03 5.36
N ASP A 125 -16.42 5.33 4.24
CA ASP A 125 -17.50 4.55 3.63
C ASP A 125 -17.83 3.30 4.45
N CYS A 126 -16.83 2.74 5.14
CA CYS A 126 -17.02 1.63 6.07
C CYS A 126 -17.68 2.08 7.37
N GLU A 127 -17.32 3.23 7.93
CA GLU A 127 -17.88 3.78 9.17
C GLU A 127 -19.39 4.04 9.05
N GLN A 128 -19.83 4.62 7.92
CA GLN A 128 -21.26 4.86 7.66
C GLN A 128 -22.07 3.55 7.62
N ASN A 129 -21.49 2.48 7.07
CA ASN A 129 -22.14 1.16 7.01
C ASN A 129 -21.99 0.36 8.30
N CYS A 130 -20.96 0.63 9.10
CA CYS A 130 -20.64 -0.09 10.34
C CYS A 130 -21.67 0.15 11.44
N ALA A 131 -22.26 1.35 11.50
CA ALA A 131 -23.39 1.66 12.38
C ALA A 131 -24.61 0.74 12.14
N GLN A 132 -24.72 0.15 10.94
CA GLN A 132 -25.87 -0.66 10.52
C GLN A 132 -25.68 -2.17 10.77
N TYR A 133 -24.44 -2.69 10.84
CA TYR A 133 -24.17 -4.14 10.82
C TYR A 133 -23.25 -4.69 11.94
N HIS A 134 -22.77 -3.87 12.88
CA HIS A 134 -22.04 -4.30 14.11
C HIS A 134 -20.86 -5.30 13.90
N ARG A 135 -20.18 -5.29 12.74
CA ARG A 135 -18.99 -6.12 12.46
C ARG A 135 -17.89 -5.26 11.83
N CYS A 136 -16.98 -4.75 12.66
CA CYS A 136 -15.95 -3.77 12.24
C CYS A 136 -14.54 -4.12 12.73
N SER A 137 -14.20 -5.41 12.84
CA SER A 137 -12.84 -5.84 13.23
C SER A 137 -11.76 -5.23 12.32
N PHE A 138 -12.04 -5.12 11.03
CA PHE A 138 -11.13 -4.58 10.01
C PHE A 138 -10.99 -3.04 10.01
N ILE A 139 -11.84 -2.31 10.73
CA ILE A 139 -11.66 -0.85 10.93
C ILE A 139 -10.55 -0.60 11.96
N ALA A 140 -10.40 -1.48 12.97
CA ALA A 140 -9.32 -1.36 13.94
C ALA A 140 -7.95 -1.53 13.28
N GLU A 141 -7.78 -2.57 12.46
CA GLU A 141 -6.54 -2.82 11.70
C GLU A 141 -6.18 -1.65 10.77
N ALA A 142 -7.16 -1.12 10.03
CA ALA A 142 -6.95 0.04 9.16
C ALA A 142 -6.58 1.31 9.95
N ASN A 143 -7.19 1.52 11.12
CA ASN A 143 -6.85 2.62 12.02
C ASN A 143 -5.44 2.47 12.61
N ASP A 144 -5.05 1.25 12.99
CA ASP A 144 -3.72 0.99 13.52
C ASP A 144 -2.65 1.19 12.44
N ARG A 145 -2.87 0.71 11.21
CA ARG A 145 -1.98 1.03 10.07
C ARG A 145 -1.90 2.54 9.82
N SER A 146 -3.05 3.22 9.79
CA SER A 146 -3.10 4.68 9.62
C SER A 146 -2.23 5.40 10.66
N ARG A 147 -2.34 5.02 11.94
CA ARG A 147 -1.50 5.57 13.02
C ARG A 147 -0.01 5.26 12.85
N GLN A 148 0.34 4.07 12.38
CA GLN A 148 1.75 3.72 12.13
C GLN A 148 2.34 4.59 11.02
N TRP A 149 1.58 4.87 9.95
CA TRP A 149 1.98 5.83 8.91
C TRP A 149 2.17 7.25 9.48
N GLU A 150 1.25 7.74 10.31
CA GLU A 150 1.39 9.04 10.98
C GLU A 150 2.59 9.11 11.92
N LYS A 151 2.90 8.01 12.62
CA LYS A 151 4.06 7.88 13.50
C LYS A 151 5.35 8.00 12.70
N LEU A 152 5.46 7.28 11.58
CA LEU A 152 6.62 7.38 10.69
C LEU A 152 6.79 8.81 10.15
N ALA A 153 5.72 9.43 9.66
CA ALA A 153 5.72 10.81 9.19
C ALA A 153 6.21 11.79 10.27
N SER A 154 5.70 11.63 11.49
CA SER A 154 6.06 12.47 12.64
C SER A 154 7.53 12.32 13.00
N LEU A 155 8.05 11.09 13.02
CA LEU A 155 9.47 10.82 13.27
C LEU A 155 10.37 11.46 12.22
N LEU A 156 10.01 11.37 10.93
CA LEU A 156 10.74 12.01 9.84
C LEU A 156 10.71 13.54 9.95
N SER A 157 9.57 14.12 10.30
CA SER A 157 9.42 15.57 10.51
C SER A 157 10.26 16.07 11.69
N MET A 158 10.24 15.34 12.82
CA MET A 158 11.07 15.65 13.99
C MET A 158 12.57 15.50 13.68
N HIS A 159 12.95 14.48 12.90
CA HIS A 159 14.33 14.29 12.48
C HIS A 159 14.82 15.43 11.57
N ARG A 160 14.03 15.80 10.56
CA ARG A 160 14.32 16.94 9.65
C ARG A 160 14.47 18.26 10.41
N SER A 161 13.61 18.50 11.39
CA SER A 161 13.66 19.70 12.23
C SER A 161 14.72 19.64 13.34
N ARG A 162 15.51 18.57 13.42
CA ARG A 162 16.51 18.30 14.47
C ARG A 162 15.95 18.31 15.91
N ASN A 163 14.65 18.06 16.04
CA ASN A 163 13.92 18.02 17.30
C ASN A 163 13.71 16.58 17.80
N CYS A 164 14.34 15.58 17.18
CA CYS A 164 14.17 14.20 17.60
C CYS A 164 14.72 13.98 19.01
N THR A 165 13.88 13.43 19.89
CA THR A 165 14.24 13.09 21.28
C THR A 165 14.87 11.72 21.43
N CYS A 166 14.90 10.95 20.33
CA CYS A 166 15.40 9.59 20.20
C CYS A 166 16.90 9.37 20.51
N SER A 167 17.69 10.43 20.68
CA SER A 167 19.15 10.36 20.92
C SER A 167 19.59 11.00 22.24
N LYS A 168 18.68 11.12 23.23
CA LYS A 168 18.94 11.88 24.46
C LYS A 168 19.69 11.11 25.56
N ASP A 169 19.84 9.80 25.44
CA ASP A 169 20.58 8.98 26.39
C ASP A 169 21.88 8.48 25.75
N ASP A 170 23.00 8.58 26.47
CA ASP A 170 24.38 8.38 25.98
C ASP A 170 24.72 6.94 25.48
N ASP A 171 23.77 6.01 25.52
CA ASP A 171 23.82 4.69 24.86
C ASP A 171 23.04 4.68 23.52
N ALA A 172 22.85 5.85 22.90
CA ALA A 172 21.87 6.15 21.87
C ALA A 172 21.85 5.15 20.69
N GLU A 173 20.90 4.22 20.73
CA GLU A 173 20.43 3.56 19.52
C GLU A 173 20.09 4.63 18.46
N VAL A 174 20.57 4.42 17.23
CA VAL A 174 20.27 5.33 16.11
C VAL A 174 18.76 5.55 16.04
N CYS A 175 18.36 6.82 15.95
CA CYS A 175 16.97 7.24 15.78
C CYS A 175 16.23 6.37 14.75
N PRO A 176 15.00 5.87 15.03
CA PRO A 176 14.22 5.10 14.06
C PRO A 176 14.05 5.79 12.70
N ALA A 177 13.81 7.10 12.66
CA ALA A 177 13.77 7.85 11.41
C ALA A 177 15.13 7.90 10.70
N ALA A 178 16.24 7.96 11.44
CA ALA A 178 17.57 7.88 10.83
C ALA A 178 17.82 6.47 10.27
N LYS A 179 17.47 5.39 11.00
CA LYS A 179 17.56 4.01 10.51
C LYS A 179 16.76 3.81 9.23
N TYR A 180 15.53 4.33 9.19
CA TYR A 180 14.72 4.30 7.97
C TYR A 180 15.39 5.08 6.83
N LEU A 181 15.80 6.33 7.07
CA LEU A 181 16.41 7.19 6.03
C LEU A 181 17.75 6.65 5.51
N THR A 182 18.51 5.92 6.32
CA THR A 182 19.76 5.26 5.90
C THR A 182 19.55 3.91 5.24
N GLY A 183 18.30 3.48 5.01
CA GLY A 183 17.98 2.16 4.46
C GLY A 183 18.29 1.00 5.43
N THR A 184 18.60 1.29 6.69
CA THR A 184 18.85 0.27 7.71
C THR A 184 17.56 -0.41 8.16
N TRP A 185 16.45 0.34 8.14
CA TRP A 185 15.11 -0.21 8.32
C TRP A 185 14.29 -0.02 7.05
N ASP A 186 13.65 -1.08 6.61
CA ASP A 186 12.58 -0.99 5.62
C ASP A 186 11.24 -0.65 6.29
N ILE A 187 10.19 -0.49 5.48
CA ILE A 187 8.88 -0.10 5.99
C ILE A 187 8.22 -1.17 6.88
N SER A 188 8.38 -2.45 6.59
CA SER A 188 7.78 -3.52 7.39
C SER A 188 8.54 -3.69 8.71
N GLU A 189 9.87 -3.57 8.70
CA GLU A 189 10.66 -3.53 9.93
C GLU A 189 10.22 -2.39 10.86
N PHE A 190 9.85 -1.23 10.32
CA PHE A 190 9.27 -0.15 11.12
C PHE A 190 7.94 -0.57 11.76
N PHE A 191 7.02 -1.14 10.97
CA PHE A 191 5.68 -1.53 11.42
C PHE A 191 5.72 -2.66 12.47
N HIS A 192 6.66 -3.61 12.34
CA HIS A 192 6.79 -4.76 13.25
C HIS A 192 7.86 -4.57 14.33
N SER A 193 8.49 -3.40 14.41
CA SER A 193 9.58 -3.15 15.38
C SER A 193 9.14 -3.22 16.85
N GLU A 194 7.85 -3.00 17.15
CA GLU A 194 7.31 -3.08 18.52
C GLU A 194 7.05 -4.52 18.99
N ASP A 195 6.79 -5.47 18.08
CA ASP A 195 6.50 -6.87 18.42
C ASP A 195 7.75 -7.69 18.80
N ARG A 196 8.96 -7.15 18.59
CA ARG A 196 10.20 -7.80 19.07
C ARG A 196 10.50 -7.55 20.55
N LYS A 197 9.65 -6.83 21.29
CA LYS A 197 9.83 -6.60 22.74
C LYS A 197 9.00 -7.48 23.68
N GLU A 198 8.16 -8.38 23.18
CA GLU A 198 7.42 -9.35 24.02
C GLU A 198 7.59 -10.79 23.54
N ALA A 199 8.84 -11.26 23.51
CA ALA A 199 9.15 -12.70 23.52
C ALA A 199 10.55 -12.93 24.12
N ALA A 200 10.74 -12.60 25.39
CA ALA A 200 11.85 -13.07 26.22
C ALA A 200 11.45 -13.11 27.70
#